data_AF-A0A553FT58-F1
#
_entry.id   AF-A0A553FT58-F1
#
_cell.length_a   1.000
_cell.length_b   1.000
_cell.length_c   1.000
_cell.angle_alpha   90.00
_cell.angle_beta   90.00
_cell.angle_gamma   90.00
#
_symmetry.space_group_name_H-M   'P 1'
#
loop_
_entity.id
_entity.type
_entity.pdbx_description
1 polymer ?
#
loop_
_entity_poly.entity_id
_entity_poly.type
_entity_poly.pdbx_seq_one_letter_code
_entity_poly.pdbx_strand_id
1 'polypeptide(L)'
;MRRILLRSVAALTLAATVTVPQQATAQELPTLPQPSIPQPTIPTVQDMRREVDRIEYEAYKALPKELQDNPVFAGSSRPAATQSGKPRADKPDQADKAKSQSIADDTCSNCVAITYDDGPDALTGQLLDTLKAKDAHASFMVLAPHAYAHPELLRRMEAEGHTVGNHTDTHRELNKLPANDVDAEIKSGTAAIKAATGETPRWLRPPYGATNQTVAHAAKNNGQAQALWSIDTLDWKDRNSDHICAAAVDGTQAGDIILMHDIHATTVDAAPCVIDGLRAKGLEPVSLDTLIPNPEPGRQYLSR
;
A
#
# COMPACT_ATOMS: atom_id res chain seq x y z
N MET A 1 73.20 8.24 86.19
CA MET A 1 73.12 7.57 87.51
C MET A 1 71.74 7.81 88.10
N ARG A 2 71.02 6.72 88.49
CA ARG A 2 69.92 6.65 89.49
C ARG A 2 68.66 7.50 89.20
N ARG A 3 67.41 7.05 89.34
CA ARG A 3 66.78 5.92 90.05
C ARG A 3 65.37 5.65 89.49
N ILE A 4 64.96 4.40 89.65
CA ILE A 4 63.64 3.77 89.46
C ILE A 4 62.57 4.38 90.38
N LEU A 5 61.28 4.21 90.04
CA LEU A 5 60.06 4.00 90.87
C LEU A 5 58.89 4.84 90.33
N LEU A 6 57.62 4.41 90.28
CA LEU A 6 56.94 3.13 90.45
C LEU A 6 55.52 3.36 89.91
N ARG A 7 54.86 2.28 89.50
CA ARG A 7 53.47 2.19 89.03
C ARG A 7 52.46 2.79 90.03
N SER A 8 51.35 3.31 89.52
CA SER A 8 49.99 3.04 90.03
C SER A 8 48.94 3.36 88.97
N VAL A 9 48.20 2.33 88.58
CA VAL A 9 47.03 2.37 87.70
C VAL A 9 45.81 2.57 88.60
N ALA A 10 45.02 3.61 88.34
CA ALA A 10 43.66 3.74 88.86
C ALA A 10 42.74 3.96 87.66
N ALA A 11 42.01 2.90 87.30
CA ALA A 11 40.96 2.94 86.29
C ALA A 11 39.77 3.71 86.85
N LEU A 12 39.45 4.85 86.23
CA LEU A 12 38.26 5.64 86.52
C LEU A 12 37.31 5.47 85.32
N THR A 13 36.35 4.57 85.43
CA THR A 13 35.24 4.41 84.49
C THR A 13 34.25 5.54 84.69
N LEU A 14 34.36 6.59 83.86
CA LEU A 14 33.38 7.66 83.78
C LEU A 14 32.21 7.20 82.89
N ALA A 15 31.05 6.92 83.49
CA ALA A 15 29.80 6.75 82.75
C ALA A 15 29.29 8.13 82.30
N ALA A 16 29.54 8.48 81.04
CA ALA A 16 28.96 9.67 80.44
C ALA A 16 27.51 9.36 80.02
N THR A 17 26.53 9.82 80.81
CA THR A 17 25.14 9.92 80.36
C THR A 17 25.04 11.05 79.34
N VAL A 18 24.94 10.71 78.06
CA VAL A 18 24.66 11.68 77.00
C VAL A 18 23.15 11.95 77.01
N THR A 19 22.74 13.09 77.58
CA THR A 19 21.40 13.64 77.34
C THR A 19 21.33 14.12 75.89
N VAL A 20 20.55 13.42 75.06
CA VAL A 20 20.23 13.86 73.70
C VAL A 20 19.32 15.09 73.80
N PRO A 21 19.61 16.22 73.14
CA PRO A 21 18.70 17.34 73.10
C PRO A 21 17.45 16.94 72.30
N GLN A 22 16.28 17.25 72.85
CA GLN A 22 15.00 17.05 72.20
C GLN A 22 14.99 17.82 70.88
N GLN A 23 14.78 17.11 69.76
CA GLN A 23 14.65 17.72 68.44
C GLN A 23 13.50 18.73 68.47
N ALA A 24 13.82 19.99 68.14
CA ALA A 24 12.80 20.96 67.80
C ALA A 24 12.06 20.45 66.56
N THR A 25 10.78 20.13 66.72
CA THR A 25 9.88 19.85 65.61
C THR A 25 9.72 21.12 64.79
N ALA A 26 10.40 21.17 63.65
CA ALA A 26 10.07 22.15 62.61
C ALA A 26 8.62 21.91 62.19
N GLN A 27 7.77 22.92 62.35
CA GLN A 27 6.42 22.88 61.79
C GLN A 27 6.55 22.82 60.27
N GLU A 28 5.96 21.78 59.69
CA GLU A 28 5.87 21.58 58.25
C GLU A 28 5.08 22.74 57.64
N LEU A 29 5.70 23.50 56.74
CA LEU A 29 5.03 24.56 55.98
C LEU A 29 3.85 23.94 55.20
N PRO A 30 2.69 24.60 55.13
CA PRO A 30 1.55 24.06 54.39
C PRO A 30 1.92 23.86 52.93
N THR A 31 1.68 22.65 52.42
CA THR A 31 1.87 22.31 51.01
C THR A 31 0.90 23.11 50.16
N LEU A 32 1.43 23.90 49.23
CA LEU A 32 0.62 24.57 48.22
C LEU A 32 -0.02 23.50 47.31
N PRO A 33 -1.33 23.60 47.01
CA PRO A 33 -1.99 22.66 46.11
C PRO A 33 -1.34 22.71 44.73
N GLN A 34 -0.85 21.56 44.26
CA GLN A 34 -0.34 21.42 42.90
C GLN A 34 -1.52 21.44 41.92
N PRO A 35 -1.49 22.24 40.84
CA PRO A 35 -2.53 22.18 39.82
C PRO A 35 -2.48 20.81 39.12
N SER A 36 -3.55 20.04 39.26
CA SER A 36 -3.74 18.80 38.51
C SER A 36 -3.98 19.13 37.04
N ILE A 37 -2.98 18.94 36.18
CA ILE A 37 -3.17 19.00 34.74
C ILE A 37 -3.93 17.73 34.32
N PRO A 38 -5.12 17.83 33.69
CA PRO A 38 -5.84 16.67 33.19
C PRO A 38 -4.96 15.89 32.20
N GLN A 39 -4.86 14.57 32.37
CA GLN A 39 -4.18 13.74 31.37
C GLN A 39 -4.97 13.78 30.06
N PRO A 40 -4.33 13.95 28.89
CA PRO A 40 -5.02 13.89 27.61
C PRO A 40 -5.58 12.49 27.40
N THR A 41 -6.90 12.38 27.28
CA THR A 41 -7.58 11.13 26.94
C THR A 41 -7.42 10.87 25.45
N ILE A 42 -6.76 9.77 25.08
CA ILE A 42 -6.68 9.32 23.69
C ILE A 42 -8.06 8.75 23.30
N PRO A 43 -8.69 9.24 22.21
CA PRO A 43 -9.99 8.74 21.76
C PRO A 43 -9.90 7.27 21.38
N THR A 44 -10.95 6.50 21.70
CA THR A 44 -11.01 5.09 21.31
C THR A 44 -11.27 4.93 19.82
N VAL A 45 -11.05 3.73 19.27
CA VAL A 45 -11.44 3.40 17.88
C VAL A 45 -12.93 3.64 17.64
N GLN A 46 -13.78 3.47 18.65
CA GLN A 46 -15.21 3.75 18.54
C GLN A 46 -15.50 5.25 18.48
N ASP A 47 -14.77 6.07 19.24
CA ASP A 47 -14.89 7.53 19.21
C ASP A 47 -14.42 8.09 17.86
N MET A 48 -13.32 7.55 17.32
CA MET A 48 -12.84 7.92 15.99
C MET A 48 -13.82 7.54 14.89
N ARG A 49 -14.48 6.37 14.98
CA ARG A 49 -15.52 5.98 14.02
C ARG A 49 -16.72 6.93 14.06
N ARG A 50 -17.21 7.27 15.25
CA ARG A 50 -18.32 8.23 15.40
C ARG A 50 -17.96 9.62 14.88
N GLU A 51 -16.69 10.01 15.04
CA GLU A 51 -16.17 11.27 14.52
C GLU A 51 -16.16 11.27 12.98
N VAL A 52 -15.68 10.18 12.37
CA VAL A 52 -15.69 9.99 10.90
C VAL A 52 -17.13 9.99 10.37
N ASP A 53 -18.04 9.23 10.98
CA ASP A 53 -19.46 9.18 10.60
C ASP A 53 -20.10 10.59 10.66
N ARG A 54 -19.75 11.39 11.67
CA ARG A 54 -20.23 12.77 11.81
C ARG A 54 -19.66 13.68 10.72
N ILE A 55 -18.38 13.58 10.42
CA ILE A 55 -17.72 14.39 9.39
C ILE A 55 -18.31 14.08 8.02
N GLU A 56 -18.52 12.81 7.70
CA GLU A 56 -19.17 12.37 6.47
C GLU A 56 -20.61 12.90 6.36
N TYR A 57 -21.38 12.85 7.46
CA TYR A 57 -22.74 13.40 7.52
C TYR A 57 -22.78 14.92 7.26
N GLU A 58 -21.92 15.69 7.92
CA GLU A 58 -21.86 17.14 7.76
C GLU A 58 -21.36 17.55 6.36
N ALA A 59 -20.39 16.81 5.81
CA ALA A 59 -19.90 17.02 4.45
C ALA A 59 -21.02 16.78 3.41
N TYR A 60 -21.82 15.72 3.56
CA TYR A 60 -22.98 15.47 2.71
C TYR A 60 -24.02 16.61 2.80
N LYS A 61 -24.32 17.06 4.02
CA LYS A 61 -25.30 18.14 4.26
C LYS A 61 -24.84 19.49 3.71
N ALA A 62 -23.54 19.72 3.61
CA ALA A 62 -22.96 20.94 3.05
C ALA A 62 -22.98 20.99 1.50
N LEU A 63 -23.33 19.89 0.82
CA LEU A 63 -23.43 19.88 -0.64
C LEU A 63 -24.59 20.75 -1.17
N PRO A 64 -24.45 21.34 -2.37
CA PRO A 64 -25.58 21.91 -3.12
C PRO A 64 -26.71 20.90 -3.32
N LYS A 65 -27.96 21.38 -3.31
CA LYS A 65 -29.15 20.51 -3.34
C LYS A 65 -29.24 19.66 -4.62
N GLU A 66 -28.74 20.21 -5.72
CA GLU A 66 -28.66 19.56 -7.03
C GLU A 66 -27.72 18.34 -7.01
N LEU A 67 -26.70 18.35 -6.15
CA LEU A 67 -25.78 17.22 -5.95
C LEU A 67 -26.30 16.22 -4.92
N GLN A 68 -27.05 16.69 -3.91
CA GLN A 68 -27.73 15.82 -2.93
C GLN A 68 -28.82 14.94 -3.58
N ASP A 69 -29.52 15.47 -4.59
CA ASP A 69 -30.64 14.81 -5.29
C ASP A 69 -30.19 13.97 -6.51
N ASN A 70 -28.89 13.94 -6.82
CA ASN A 70 -28.37 13.21 -7.98
C ASN A 70 -28.30 11.68 -7.69
N PRO A 71 -28.92 10.83 -8.53
CA PRO A 71 -28.99 9.38 -8.32
C PRO A 71 -27.64 8.66 -8.35
N VAL A 72 -26.58 9.30 -8.87
CA VAL A 72 -25.21 8.79 -8.83
C VAL A 72 -24.65 8.78 -7.39
N PHE A 73 -25.03 9.75 -6.54
CA PHE A 73 -24.59 9.84 -5.14
C PHE A 73 -25.52 9.11 -4.16
N ALA A 74 -26.69 8.69 -4.61
CA ALA A 74 -27.69 8.01 -3.78
C ALA A 74 -27.22 6.64 -3.24
N GLY A 75 -26.16 6.06 -3.84
CA GLY A 75 -25.63 4.74 -3.47
C GLY A 75 -24.38 4.74 -2.59
N SER A 76 -23.63 5.84 -2.44
CA SER A 76 -22.32 5.82 -1.76
C SER A 76 -22.13 6.84 -0.63
N SER A 77 -23.08 7.75 -0.38
CA SER A 77 -22.85 8.81 0.63
C SER A 77 -24.10 9.26 1.38
N ARG A 78 -25.21 8.52 1.27
CA ARG A 78 -26.39 8.80 2.10
C ARG A 78 -26.23 8.08 3.45
N PRO A 79 -26.28 8.79 4.59
CA PRO A 79 -26.28 8.16 5.90
C PRO A 79 -27.44 7.15 5.97
N ALA A 80 -27.12 5.90 6.27
CA ALA A 80 -28.10 4.82 6.26
C ALA A 80 -29.22 5.09 7.27
N ALA A 81 -30.42 5.39 6.77
CA ALA A 81 -31.64 5.21 7.56
C ALA A 81 -31.84 3.70 7.73
N THR A 82 -31.88 3.27 8.99
CA THR A 82 -32.02 1.87 9.41
C THR A 82 -33.29 1.26 8.82
N GLN A 83 -33.21 0.39 7.82
CA GLN A 83 -34.29 -0.56 7.51
C GLN A 83 -33.78 -1.92 7.03
N SER A 84 -34.28 -2.92 7.74
CA SER A 84 -34.20 -4.36 7.55
C SER A 84 -34.96 -4.85 6.32
N GLY A 85 -34.35 -5.74 5.53
CA GLY A 85 -35.06 -6.55 4.53
C GLY A 85 -34.12 -7.45 3.71
N LYS A 86 -34.37 -8.76 3.71
CA LYS A 86 -33.70 -9.81 2.91
C LYS A 86 -34.59 -10.20 1.70
N PRO A 87 -34.14 -11.03 0.74
CA PRO A 87 -33.78 -10.64 -0.62
C PRO A 87 -34.75 -11.17 -1.70
N ARG A 88 -34.63 -10.71 -2.94
CA ARG A 88 -35.22 -11.42 -4.09
C ARG A 88 -34.25 -11.47 -5.26
N ALA A 89 -34.11 -12.68 -5.80
CA ALA A 89 -33.39 -13.03 -7.01
C ALA A 89 -34.17 -12.60 -8.25
N ASP A 90 -33.46 -12.31 -9.35
CA ASP A 90 -33.83 -12.72 -10.71
C ASP A 90 -32.60 -12.57 -11.65
N LYS A 91 -32.40 -13.60 -12.49
CA LYS A 91 -31.67 -13.61 -13.79
C LYS A 91 -32.74 -13.50 -14.90
N PRO A 92 -32.46 -13.35 -16.21
CA PRO A 92 -31.19 -13.45 -16.96
C PRO A 92 -30.99 -12.32 -18.01
N ASP A 93 -29.85 -12.25 -18.71
CA ASP A 93 -29.79 -12.60 -20.14
C ASP A 93 -28.37 -12.64 -20.71
N GLN A 94 -28.18 -13.55 -21.66
CA GLN A 94 -26.94 -13.76 -22.39
C GLN A 94 -26.81 -12.73 -23.51
N ALA A 95 -25.63 -12.15 -23.66
CA ALA A 95 -25.21 -11.42 -24.85
C ALA A 95 -23.91 -12.03 -25.38
N ASP A 96 -23.86 -12.13 -26.71
CA ASP A 96 -22.96 -12.94 -27.54
C ASP A 96 -21.46 -12.80 -27.24
N LYS A 97 -20.81 -13.94 -26.96
CA LYS A 97 -19.36 -14.07 -27.03
C LYS A 97 -18.94 -14.17 -28.50
N ALA A 98 -18.49 -13.05 -29.06
CA ALA A 98 -17.63 -13.07 -30.23
C ALA A 98 -16.35 -13.87 -29.88
N LYS A 99 -16.06 -14.89 -30.69
CA LYS A 99 -14.92 -15.79 -30.54
C LYS A 99 -13.62 -14.99 -30.66
N SER A 100 -13.01 -14.64 -29.53
CA SER A 100 -11.56 -14.37 -29.48
C SER A 100 -10.86 -15.69 -29.77
N GLN A 101 -10.13 -15.72 -30.88
CA GLN A 101 -9.29 -16.86 -31.24
C GLN A 101 -8.22 -16.99 -30.16
N SER A 102 -8.35 -18.04 -29.33
CA SER A 102 -7.30 -18.48 -28.43
C SER A 102 -6.09 -18.89 -29.28
N ILE A 103 -5.13 -18.00 -29.44
CA ILE A 103 -3.78 -18.41 -29.82
C ILE A 103 -3.13 -18.91 -28.54
N ALA A 104 -3.38 -20.19 -28.26
CA ALA A 104 -2.47 -20.99 -27.46
C ALA A 104 -1.24 -21.27 -28.36
N ASP A 105 -0.30 -20.33 -28.39
CA ASP A 105 1.10 -20.63 -28.71
C ASP A 105 1.89 -20.50 -27.41
N ASP A 106 2.41 -21.64 -26.95
CA ASP A 106 2.79 -21.93 -25.56
C ASP A 106 4.14 -21.34 -25.11
N THR A 107 4.64 -20.30 -25.79
CA THR A 107 5.60 -19.34 -25.22
C THR A 107 5.62 -18.12 -26.13
N CYS A 108 5.30 -16.93 -25.60
CA CYS A 108 5.56 -15.71 -26.35
C CYS A 108 7.07 -15.41 -26.35
N SER A 109 7.82 -16.11 -27.21
CA SER A 109 9.29 -16.12 -27.19
C SER A 109 9.93 -14.75 -27.36
N ASN A 110 9.24 -13.80 -27.98
CA ASN A 110 9.65 -12.41 -28.17
C ASN A 110 8.88 -11.39 -27.29
N CYS A 111 8.08 -11.83 -26.33
CA CYS A 111 7.31 -10.91 -25.49
C CYS A 111 8.15 -10.15 -24.49
N VAL A 112 7.68 -8.96 -24.14
CA VAL A 112 8.14 -8.13 -23.03
C VAL A 112 6.92 -7.62 -22.26
N ALA A 113 6.97 -7.63 -20.93
CA ALA A 113 5.90 -7.06 -20.12
C ALA A 113 6.12 -5.56 -19.91
N ILE A 114 5.16 -4.74 -20.31
CA ILE A 114 5.09 -3.33 -19.90
C ILE A 114 4.18 -3.21 -18.69
N THR A 115 4.66 -2.53 -17.65
CA THR A 115 3.96 -2.45 -16.37
C THR A 115 3.95 -1.03 -15.80
N TYR A 116 2.85 -0.67 -15.15
CA TYR A 116 2.59 0.66 -14.59
C TYR A 116 2.20 0.56 -13.12
N ASP A 117 2.85 1.33 -12.26
CA ASP A 117 2.62 1.36 -10.81
C ASP A 117 1.86 2.61 -10.36
N ASP A 118 1.33 2.53 -9.12
CA ASP A 118 0.69 3.58 -8.32
C ASP A 118 -0.72 4.00 -8.71
N GLY A 119 -1.15 3.73 -9.94
CA GLY A 119 -2.50 4.04 -10.39
C GLY A 119 -3.63 3.21 -9.74
N PRO A 120 -4.87 3.36 -10.23
CA PRO A 120 -5.27 4.32 -11.27
C PRO A 120 -5.36 5.77 -10.77
N ASP A 121 -5.14 6.71 -11.68
CA ASP A 121 -5.35 8.14 -11.47
C ASP A 121 -5.98 8.79 -12.72
N ALA A 122 -6.11 10.11 -12.76
CA ALA A 122 -6.76 10.87 -13.83
C ALA A 122 -6.20 10.60 -15.23
N LEU A 123 -4.95 10.18 -15.35
CA LEU A 123 -4.27 9.91 -16.62
C LEU A 123 -4.41 8.46 -17.10
N THR A 124 -4.75 7.52 -16.21
CA THR A 124 -4.82 6.08 -16.52
C THR A 124 -5.81 5.78 -17.65
N GLY A 125 -6.93 6.50 -17.70
CA GLY A 125 -7.91 6.35 -18.78
C GLY A 125 -7.34 6.65 -20.18
N GLN A 126 -6.52 7.70 -20.29
CA GLN A 126 -5.84 8.08 -21.55
C GLN A 126 -4.80 7.02 -21.96
N LEU A 127 -4.09 6.46 -20.99
CA LEU A 127 -3.14 5.37 -21.25
C LEU A 127 -3.86 4.13 -21.78
N LEU A 128 -5.00 3.75 -21.20
CA LEU A 128 -5.83 2.64 -21.70
C LEU A 128 -6.33 2.88 -23.13
N ASP A 129 -6.73 4.11 -23.47
CA ASP A 129 -7.10 4.47 -24.85
C ASP A 129 -5.92 4.27 -25.81
N THR A 130 -4.71 4.64 -25.39
CA THR A 130 -3.48 4.46 -26.17
C THR A 130 -3.16 2.99 -26.40
N LEU A 131 -3.19 2.19 -25.33
CA LEU A 131 -2.94 0.74 -25.39
C LEU A 131 -3.92 0.05 -26.33
N LYS A 132 -5.21 0.37 -26.23
CA LYS A 132 -6.26 -0.12 -27.11
C LYS A 132 -6.05 0.29 -28.56
N ALA A 133 -5.74 1.56 -28.83
CA ALA A 133 -5.49 2.06 -30.18
C ALA A 133 -4.26 1.39 -30.83
N LYS A 134 -3.31 0.95 -30.00
CA LYS A 134 -2.10 0.24 -30.42
C LYS A 134 -2.25 -1.28 -30.42
N ASP A 135 -3.40 -1.84 -30.02
CA ASP A 135 -3.59 -3.28 -29.82
C ASP A 135 -2.46 -3.88 -28.97
N ALA A 136 -2.18 -3.26 -27.82
CA ALA A 136 -1.15 -3.67 -26.87
C ALA A 136 -1.77 -3.89 -25.49
N HIS A 137 -1.20 -4.83 -24.73
CA HIS A 137 -1.63 -5.09 -23.36
C HIS A 137 -0.53 -4.72 -22.36
N ALA A 138 -0.94 -4.29 -21.16
CA ALA A 138 -0.04 -3.92 -20.08
C ALA A 138 -0.47 -4.58 -18.76
N SER A 139 0.31 -4.33 -17.71
CA SER A 139 -0.06 -4.69 -16.33
C SER A 139 -0.08 -3.45 -15.45
N PHE A 140 -1.11 -3.32 -14.63
CA PHE A 140 -1.30 -2.20 -13.73
C PHE A 140 -1.20 -2.70 -12.29
N MET A 141 -0.15 -2.30 -11.58
CA MET A 141 0.04 -2.61 -10.17
C MET A 141 -0.60 -1.48 -9.37
N VAL A 142 -1.82 -1.72 -8.88
CA VAL A 142 -2.67 -0.67 -8.33
C VAL A 142 -2.61 -0.59 -6.81
N LEU A 143 -2.70 0.63 -6.29
CA LEU A 143 -2.82 0.90 -4.86
C LEU A 143 -4.28 0.81 -4.40
N ALA A 144 -4.52 0.31 -3.19
CA ALA A 144 -5.88 0.08 -2.69
C ALA A 144 -6.78 1.33 -2.68
N PRO A 145 -6.32 2.52 -2.21
CA PRO A 145 -7.14 3.73 -2.24
C PRO A 145 -7.58 4.12 -3.66
N HIS A 146 -6.68 3.97 -4.62
CA HIS A 146 -6.92 4.28 -6.03
C HIS A 146 -7.88 3.26 -6.68
N ALA A 147 -7.74 1.98 -6.35
CA ALA A 147 -8.69 0.95 -6.78
C ALA A 147 -10.12 1.19 -6.27
N TYR A 148 -10.27 1.66 -5.03
CA TYR A 148 -11.59 2.04 -4.49
C TYR A 148 -12.14 3.32 -5.12
N ALA A 149 -11.28 4.28 -5.47
CA ALA A 149 -11.69 5.54 -6.10
C ALA A 149 -12.08 5.35 -7.58
N HIS A 150 -11.44 4.40 -8.28
CA HIS A 150 -11.58 4.19 -9.72
C HIS A 150 -11.93 2.74 -10.11
N PRO A 151 -12.97 2.13 -9.51
CA PRO A 151 -13.29 0.72 -9.75
C PRO A 151 -13.71 0.45 -11.22
N GLU A 152 -14.20 1.47 -11.92
CA GLU A 152 -14.50 1.41 -13.36
C GLU A 152 -13.25 1.24 -14.22
N LEU A 153 -12.12 1.83 -13.84
CA LEU A 153 -10.86 1.68 -14.57
C LEU A 153 -10.29 0.27 -14.39
N LEU A 154 -10.39 -0.32 -13.21
CA LEU A 154 -9.98 -1.72 -12.98
C LEU A 154 -10.81 -2.70 -13.82
N ARG A 155 -12.14 -2.52 -13.87
CA ARG A 155 -13.01 -3.33 -14.74
C ARG A 155 -12.67 -3.16 -16.21
N ARG A 156 -12.33 -1.93 -16.62
CA ARG A 156 -11.89 -1.64 -17.99
C ARG A 156 -10.57 -2.34 -18.29
N MET A 157 -9.60 -2.31 -17.38
CA MET A 157 -8.32 -3.01 -17.53
C MET A 157 -8.51 -4.49 -17.82
N GLU A 158 -9.32 -5.19 -17.01
CA GLU A 158 -9.61 -6.61 -17.25
C GLU A 158 -10.38 -6.85 -18.55
N ALA A 159 -11.39 -6.03 -18.85
CA ALA A 159 -12.19 -6.16 -20.07
C ALA A 159 -11.37 -5.93 -21.35
N GLU A 160 -10.33 -5.10 -21.28
CA GLU A 160 -9.41 -4.78 -22.37
C GLU A 160 -8.15 -5.68 -22.37
N GLY A 161 -8.12 -6.75 -21.58
CA GLY A 161 -7.07 -7.78 -21.63
C GLY A 161 -5.79 -7.46 -20.87
N HIS A 162 -5.81 -6.46 -20.00
CA HIS A 162 -4.68 -6.10 -19.14
C HIS A 162 -4.65 -6.92 -17.86
N THR A 163 -3.46 -7.05 -17.26
CA THR A 163 -3.33 -7.62 -15.91
C THR A 163 -3.56 -6.54 -14.86
N VAL A 164 -4.41 -6.81 -13.86
CA VAL A 164 -4.52 -5.99 -12.64
C VAL A 164 -3.79 -6.71 -11.51
N GLY A 165 -2.77 -6.05 -10.96
CA GLY A 165 -1.94 -6.54 -9.87
C GLY A 165 -2.00 -5.66 -8.63
N ASN A 166 -1.58 -6.20 -7.50
CA ASN A 166 -1.63 -5.55 -6.20
C ASN A 166 -0.34 -4.76 -5.94
N HIS A 167 -0.46 -3.47 -5.62
CA HIS A 167 0.66 -2.62 -5.18
C HIS A 167 0.55 -2.17 -3.72
N THR A 168 -0.18 -2.94 -2.92
CA THR A 168 -0.47 -2.72 -1.50
C THR A 168 -1.49 -1.63 -1.22
N ASP A 169 -1.66 -1.30 0.06
CA ASP A 169 -2.60 -0.27 0.52
C ASP A 169 -1.92 1.10 0.52
N THR A 170 -0.84 1.22 1.29
CA THR A 170 -0.26 2.53 1.63
C THR A 170 1.14 2.75 1.05
N HIS A 171 1.55 1.91 0.08
CA HIS A 171 2.86 1.99 -0.58
C HIS A 171 4.05 1.94 0.40
N ARG A 172 3.90 1.23 1.53
CA ARG A 172 4.98 1.11 2.54
C ARG A 172 6.04 0.11 2.11
N GLU A 173 7.27 0.36 2.52
CA GLU A 173 8.40 -0.55 2.29
C GLU A 173 8.24 -1.84 3.11
N LEU A 174 7.68 -2.88 2.47
CA LEU A 174 7.17 -4.07 3.16
C LEU A 174 8.25 -4.82 3.94
N ASN A 175 9.48 -4.89 3.45
CA ASN A 175 10.57 -5.61 4.11
C ASN A 175 11.01 -4.98 5.46
N LYS A 176 10.54 -3.77 5.78
CA LYS A 176 10.77 -3.08 7.06
C LYS A 176 9.60 -3.25 8.04
N LEU A 177 8.52 -3.90 7.64
CA LEU A 177 7.32 -4.05 8.45
C LEU A 177 7.33 -5.37 9.24
N PRO A 178 6.67 -5.41 10.40
CA PRO A 178 6.30 -6.67 11.05
C PRO A 178 5.45 -7.55 10.12
N ALA A 179 5.54 -8.87 10.26
CA ALA A 179 4.86 -9.82 9.37
C ALA A 179 3.34 -9.61 9.26
N ASN A 180 2.68 -9.25 10.37
CA ASN A 180 1.23 -8.98 10.37
C ASN A 180 0.88 -7.72 9.56
N ASP A 181 1.75 -6.70 9.59
CA ASP A 181 1.55 -5.47 8.85
C ASP A 181 1.78 -5.70 7.35
N VAL A 182 2.77 -6.53 6.98
CA VAL A 182 2.98 -6.97 5.59
C VAL A 182 1.72 -7.68 5.05
N ASP A 183 1.17 -8.62 5.81
CA ASP A 183 -0.02 -9.35 5.40
C ASP A 183 -1.26 -8.43 5.32
N ALA A 184 -1.39 -7.45 6.23
CA ALA A 184 -2.47 -6.48 6.20
C ALA A 184 -2.41 -5.58 4.94
N GLU A 185 -1.23 -5.07 4.59
CA GLU A 185 -0.99 -4.30 3.35
C GLU A 185 -1.42 -5.09 2.10
N ILE A 186 -0.98 -6.35 2.00
CA ILE A 186 -1.29 -7.21 0.85
C ILE A 186 -2.79 -7.53 0.80
N LYS A 187 -3.41 -7.87 1.93
CA LYS A 187 -4.84 -8.20 2.00
C LYS A 187 -5.74 -7.02 1.66
N SER A 188 -5.37 -5.81 2.10
CA SER A 188 -6.15 -4.60 1.82
C SER A 188 -6.16 -4.30 0.32
N GLY A 189 -5.00 -4.33 -0.35
CA GLY A 189 -4.92 -4.20 -1.81
C GLY A 189 -5.67 -5.30 -2.56
N THR A 190 -5.57 -6.55 -2.07
CA THR A 190 -6.34 -7.69 -2.61
C THR A 190 -7.85 -7.47 -2.51
N ALA A 191 -8.32 -6.95 -1.37
CA ALA A 191 -9.73 -6.67 -1.14
C ALA A 191 -10.25 -5.55 -2.05
N ALA A 192 -9.45 -4.50 -2.26
CA ALA A 192 -9.82 -3.40 -3.15
C ALA A 192 -9.98 -3.84 -4.61
N ILE A 193 -9.01 -4.59 -5.12
CA ILE A 193 -9.07 -5.14 -6.50
C ILE A 193 -10.28 -6.07 -6.64
N LYS A 194 -10.45 -7.00 -5.70
CA LYS A 194 -11.58 -7.94 -5.73
C LYS A 194 -12.94 -7.25 -5.62
N ALA A 195 -13.04 -6.15 -4.87
CA ALA A 195 -14.27 -5.38 -4.78
C ALA A 195 -14.62 -4.70 -6.11
N ALA A 196 -13.62 -4.26 -6.88
CA ALA A 196 -13.82 -3.62 -8.18
C ALA A 196 -14.12 -4.61 -9.30
N THR A 197 -13.39 -5.74 -9.34
CA THR A 197 -13.38 -6.66 -10.49
C THR A 197 -14.06 -8.01 -10.23
N GLY A 198 -14.16 -8.43 -8.97
CA GLY A 198 -14.63 -9.75 -8.57
C GLY A 198 -13.53 -10.81 -8.53
N GLU A 199 -12.36 -10.52 -9.08
CA GLU A 199 -11.23 -11.45 -9.16
C GLU A 199 -10.17 -11.15 -8.10
N THR A 200 -9.45 -12.19 -7.68
CA THR A 200 -8.29 -12.03 -6.79
C THR A 200 -7.04 -11.83 -7.64
N PRO A 201 -6.23 -10.77 -7.41
CA PRO A 201 -5.00 -10.55 -8.16
C PRO A 201 -4.00 -11.69 -7.91
N ARG A 202 -3.30 -12.09 -8.97
CA ARG A 202 -2.24 -13.13 -8.96
C ARG A 202 -0.85 -12.55 -8.73
N TRP A 203 -0.72 -11.23 -8.83
CA TRP A 203 0.53 -10.51 -8.77
C TRP A 203 0.51 -9.51 -7.62
N LEU A 204 1.62 -9.46 -6.89
CA LEU A 204 2.01 -8.42 -5.96
C LEU A 204 3.25 -7.74 -6.53
N ARG A 205 3.31 -6.42 -6.54
CA ARG A 205 4.57 -5.70 -6.69
C ARG A 205 4.88 -5.03 -5.35
N PRO A 206 5.90 -5.47 -4.62
CA PRO A 206 6.32 -4.80 -3.40
C PRO A 206 6.79 -3.37 -3.72
N PRO A 207 6.25 -2.33 -3.05
CA PRO A 207 6.73 -0.97 -3.17
C PRO A 207 8.25 -0.88 -3.08
N TYR A 208 8.85 -0.04 -3.94
CA TYR A 208 10.31 0.13 -4.06
C TYR A 208 11.09 -1.14 -4.46
N GLY A 209 10.41 -2.21 -4.86
CA GLY A 209 11.03 -3.53 -5.04
C GLY A 209 11.51 -4.16 -3.72
N ALA A 210 11.08 -3.61 -2.59
CA ALA A 210 11.61 -3.95 -1.28
C ALA A 210 10.94 -5.21 -0.72
N THR A 211 11.62 -6.35 -0.88
CA THR A 211 11.11 -7.66 -0.48
C THR A 211 12.12 -8.49 0.31
N ASN A 212 11.63 -9.46 1.07
CA ASN A 212 12.41 -10.44 1.84
C ASN A 212 11.57 -11.72 2.04
N GLN A 213 12.05 -12.66 2.87
CA GLN A 213 11.33 -13.91 3.13
C GLN A 213 9.96 -13.69 3.79
N THR A 214 9.81 -12.68 4.64
CA THR A 214 8.52 -12.32 5.26
C THR A 214 7.52 -11.91 4.18
N VAL A 215 7.93 -11.05 3.25
CA VAL A 215 7.10 -10.62 2.11
C VAL A 215 6.76 -11.78 1.20
N ALA A 216 7.74 -12.63 0.87
CA ALA A 216 7.51 -13.82 0.04
C ALA A 216 6.51 -14.80 0.68
N HIS A 217 6.57 -14.99 1.99
CA HIS A 217 5.63 -15.83 2.71
C HIS A 217 4.22 -15.24 2.74
N ALA A 218 4.10 -13.93 2.99
CA ALA A 218 2.82 -13.24 2.97
C ALA A 218 2.19 -13.24 1.56
N ALA A 219 2.98 -12.98 0.52
CA ALA A 219 2.54 -13.07 -0.88
C ALA A 219 2.03 -14.48 -1.22
N LYS A 220 2.77 -15.52 -0.82
CA LYS A 220 2.36 -16.93 -0.98
C LYS A 220 1.03 -17.22 -0.29
N ASN A 221 0.86 -16.76 0.96
CA ASN A 221 -0.37 -16.98 1.73
C ASN A 221 -1.59 -16.27 1.12
N ASN A 222 -1.36 -15.19 0.37
CA ASN A 222 -2.39 -14.46 -0.37
C ASN A 222 -2.50 -14.91 -1.85
N GLY A 223 -1.83 -16.00 -2.24
CA GLY A 223 -1.91 -16.56 -3.59
C GLY A 223 -1.25 -15.72 -4.68
N GLN A 224 -0.33 -14.82 -4.31
CA GLN A 224 0.29 -13.85 -5.22
C GLN A 224 1.78 -14.16 -5.46
N ALA A 225 2.21 -14.11 -6.72
CA ALA A 225 3.63 -14.02 -7.09
C ALA A 225 4.12 -12.57 -7.00
N GLN A 226 5.43 -12.37 -6.92
CA GLN A 226 6.04 -11.06 -6.83
C GLN A 226 6.59 -10.61 -8.19
N ALA A 227 5.95 -9.60 -8.79
CA ALA A 227 6.41 -8.97 -10.02
C ALA A 227 7.38 -7.82 -9.66
N LEU A 228 8.67 -8.04 -9.90
CA LEU A 228 9.68 -6.98 -9.89
C LEU A 228 9.87 -6.48 -11.33
N TRP A 229 11.08 -6.07 -11.69
CA TRP A 229 11.42 -5.60 -13.03
C TRP A 229 12.90 -5.82 -13.32
N SER A 230 13.23 -5.94 -14.61
CA SER A 230 14.60 -5.99 -15.12
C SER A 230 15.01 -4.66 -15.77
N ILE A 231 14.04 -3.85 -16.20
CA ILE A 231 14.24 -2.53 -16.80
C ILE A 231 13.49 -1.48 -15.95
N ASP A 232 14.23 -0.52 -15.42
CA ASP A 232 13.68 0.66 -14.76
C ASP A 232 13.84 1.87 -15.68
N THR A 233 12.73 2.49 -16.07
CA THR A 233 12.75 3.67 -16.94
C THR A 233 13.19 4.94 -16.21
N LEU A 234 13.20 4.91 -14.88
CA LEU A 234 13.42 6.06 -14.01
C LEU A 234 12.46 7.22 -14.28
N ASP A 235 11.27 6.93 -14.83
CA ASP A 235 10.25 7.93 -15.18
C ASP A 235 9.75 8.74 -13.97
N TRP A 236 9.75 8.13 -12.78
CA TRP A 236 9.49 8.78 -11.50
C TRP A 236 10.52 9.88 -11.16
N LYS A 237 11.71 9.83 -11.75
CA LYS A 237 12.81 10.79 -11.58
C LYS A 237 12.95 11.72 -12.79
N ASP A 238 12.82 11.17 -14.00
CA ASP A 238 12.99 11.88 -15.26
C ASP A 238 11.63 12.26 -15.85
N ARG A 239 11.37 13.56 -15.95
CA ARG A 239 10.11 14.12 -16.48
C ARG A 239 10.23 14.42 -17.98
N ASN A 240 10.81 13.49 -18.73
CA ASN A 240 11.01 13.61 -20.18
C ASN A 240 10.60 12.31 -20.91
N SER A 241 9.59 12.43 -21.77
CA SER A 241 9.01 11.29 -22.50
C SER A 241 9.99 10.60 -23.47
N ASP A 242 10.90 11.35 -24.09
CA ASP A 242 11.89 10.78 -25.00
C ASP A 242 12.91 9.93 -24.24
N HIS A 243 13.34 10.40 -23.06
CA HIS A 243 14.23 9.63 -22.19
C HIS A 243 13.56 8.38 -21.65
N ILE A 244 12.29 8.47 -21.23
CA ILE A 244 11.50 7.32 -20.78
C ILE A 244 11.38 6.29 -21.91
N CYS A 245 11.10 6.73 -23.13
CA CYS A 245 11.03 5.84 -24.29
C CYS A 245 12.37 5.14 -24.57
N ALA A 246 13.47 5.89 -24.62
CA ALA A 246 14.80 5.33 -24.85
C ALA A 246 15.18 4.31 -23.75
N ALA A 247 14.93 4.65 -22.48
CA ALA A 247 15.19 3.75 -21.35
C ALA A 247 14.37 2.45 -21.42
N ALA A 248 13.10 2.55 -21.85
CA ALA A 248 12.22 1.39 -22.03
C ALA A 248 12.56 0.53 -23.26
N VAL A 249 13.22 1.09 -24.27
CA VAL A 249 13.40 0.42 -25.58
C VAL A 249 14.83 -0.08 -25.79
N ASP A 250 15.86 0.74 -25.56
CA ASP A 250 17.21 0.51 -26.08
C ASP A 250 17.83 -0.81 -25.61
N GLY A 251 17.79 -1.06 -24.29
CA GLY A 251 18.37 -2.25 -23.66
C GLY A 251 17.48 -3.48 -23.61
N THR A 252 16.18 -3.33 -23.88
CA THR A 252 15.16 -4.35 -23.62
C THR A 252 15.32 -5.59 -24.50
N GLN A 253 15.11 -6.75 -23.89
CA GLN A 253 15.17 -8.07 -24.49
C GLN A 253 13.85 -8.83 -24.24
N ALA A 254 13.64 -9.91 -24.99
CA ALA A 254 12.50 -10.77 -24.75
C ALA A 254 12.58 -11.42 -23.37
N GLY A 255 11.45 -11.43 -22.64
CA GLY A 255 11.38 -11.88 -21.25
C GLY A 255 11.44 -10.75 -20.23
N ASP A 256 11.85 -9.54 -20.61
CA ASP A 256 11.97 -8.43 -19.67
C ASP A 256 10.62 -7.95 -19.12
N ILE A 257 10.69 -7.36 -17.93
CA ILE A 257 9.58 -6.66 -17.28
C ILE A 257 10.03 -5.21 -17.08
N ILE A 258 9.28 -4.27 -17.67
CA ILE A 258 9.58 -2.83 -17.67
C ILE A 258 8.74 -2.13 -16.61
N LEU A 259 9.38 -1.40 -15.70
CA LEU A 259 8.76 -0.53 -14.70
C LEU A 259 8.54 0.89 -15.24
N MET A 260 7.30 1.36 -15.10
CA MET A 260 6.83 2.73 -15.36
C MET A 260 5.72 3.07 -14.35
N HIS A 261 5.23 4.31 -14.37
CA HIS A 261 4.17 4.81 -13.48
C HIS A 261 3.12 5.61 -14.29
N ASP A 262 1.86 5.18 -14.28
CA ASP A 262 0.78 5.80 -15.07
C ASP A 262 0.20 7.08 -14.42
N ILE A 263 0.74 7.48 -13.27
CA ILE A 263 0.43 8.73 -12.56
C ILE A 263 1.22 9.94 -13.08
N HIS A 264 1.99 9.77 -14.16
CA HIS A 264 2.84 10.81 -14.73
C HIS A 264 2.52 11.07 -16.21
N ALA A 265 2.22 12.32 -16.55
CA ALA A 265 1.89 12.72 -17.93
C ALA A 265 3.02 12.35 -18.91
N THR A 266 4.28 12.55 -18.50
CA THR A 266 5.44 12.22 -19.34
C THR A 266 5.53 10.73 -19.66
N THR A 267 5.11 9.86 -18.73
CA THR A 267 5.08 8.42 -18.93
C THR A 267 3.93 8.01 -19.87
N VAL A 268 2.75 8.59 -19.67
CA VAL A 268 1.59 8.35 -20.55
C VAL A 268 1.87 8.83 -21.97
N ASP A 269 2.51 9.99 -22.12
CA ASP A 269 2.92 10.55 -23.41
C ASP A 269 4.02 9.72 -24.10
N ALA A 270 4.85 9.00 -23.34
CA ALA A 270 5.88 8.11 -23.88
C ALA A 270 5.32 6.77 -24.38
N ALA A 271 4.14 6.35 -23.92
CA ALA A 271 3.58 5.02 -24.20
C ALA A 271 3.51 4.65 -25.70
N PRO A 272 3.08 5.54 -26.63
CA PRO A 272 3.12 5.23 -28.05
C PRO A 272 4.53 4.90 -28.56
N CYS A 273 5.54 5.69 -28.14
CA CYS A 273 6.93 5.49 -28.52
C CYS A 273 7.48 4.17 -27.96
N VAL A 274 7.18 3.85 -26.70
CA VAL A 274 7.57 2.59 -26.06
C VAL A 274 7.02 1.40 -26.85
N ILE A 275 5.71 1.39 -27.14
CA ILE A 275 5.05 0.29 -27.85
C ILE A 275 5.63 0.12 -29.26
N ASP A 276 5.74 1.21 -30.02
CA ASP A 276 6.25 1.16 -31.39
C ASP A 276 7.74 0.80 -31.43
N GLY A 277 8.54 1.31 -30.48
CA GLY A 277 9.97 1.05 -30.37
C GLY A 277 10.29 -0.40 -30.02
N LEU A 278 9.54 -1.00 -29.09
CA LEU A 278 9.66 -2.43 -28.76
C LEU A 278 9.33 -3.30 -29.97
N ARG A 279 8.24 -2.99 -30.68
CA ARG A 279 7.85 -3.70 -31.91
C ARG A 279 8.86 -3.53 -33.03
N ALA A 280 9.46 -2.36 -33.18
CA ALA A 280 10.54 -2.13 -34.14
C ALA A 280 11.78 -3.01 -33.85
N LYS A 281 11.99 -3.42 -32.58
CA LYS A 281 13.01 -4.41 -32.19
C LYS A 281 12.55 -5.87 -32.33
N GLY A 282 11.34 -6.11 -32.84
CA GLY A 282 10.73 -7.43 -32.96
C GLY A 282 10.20 -7.99 -31.64
N LEU A 283 10.05 -7.16 -30.60
CA LEU A 283 9.47 -7.54 -29.32
C LEU A 283 7.97 -7.23 -29.29
N GLU A 284 7.18 -8.08 -28.62
CA GLU A 284 5.75 -7.85 -28.46
C GLU A 284 5.42 -7.38 -27.03
N PRO A 285 4.89 -6.15 -26.85
CA PRO A 285 4.46 -5.65 -25.55
C PRO A 285 3.19 -6.37 -25.07
N VAL A 286 3.27 -7.00 -23.90
CA VAL A 286 2.17 -7.76 -23.32
C VAL A 286 1.97 -7.51 -21.82
N SER A 287 0.89 -8.06 -21.27
CA SER A 287 0.67 -8.13 -19.83
C SER A 287 1.51 -9.22 -19.16
N LEU A 288 1.64 -9.16 -17.82
CA LEU A 288 2.35 -10.14 -17.00
C LEU A 288 1.70 -11.52 -17.11
N ASP A 289 0.38 -11.62 -17.17
CA ASP A 289 -0.32 -12.91 -17.33
C ASP A 289 -0.04 -13.54 -18.70
N THR A 290 0.26 -12.74 -19.72
CA THR A 290 0.69 -13.26 -21.04
C THR A 290 2.17 -13.65 -21.02
N LEU A 291 3.02 -12.83 -20.40
CA LEU A 291 4.47 -13.12 -20.31
C LEU A 291 4.75 -14.37 -19.48
N ILE A 292 4.11 -14.48 -18.31
CA ILE A 292 4.26 -15.57 -17.35
C ILE A 292 2.84 -16.12 -17.05
N PRO A 293 2.36 -17.12 -17.80
CA PRO A 293 0.98 -17.61 -17.66
C PRO A 293 0.70 -18.30 -16.32
N ASN A 294 1.73 -18.88 -15.69
CA ASN A 294 1.61 -19.67 -14.46
C ASN A 294 2.59 -19.19 -13.35
N PRO A 295 2.46 -17.95 -12.84
CA PRO A 295 3.20 -17.49 -11.66
C PRO A 295 3.05 -18.40 -10.45
N GLU A 296 4.16 -18.67 -9.77
CA GLU A 296 4.19 -19.39 -8.50
C GLU A 296 4.03 -18.42 -7.31
N PRO A 297 3.02 -18.59 -6.44
CA PRO A 297 2.85 -17.71 -5.28
C PRO A 297 4.08 -17.64 -4.37
N GLY A 298 4.45 -16.42 -4.00
CA GLY A 298 5.65 -16.10 -3.20
C GLY A 298 6.96 -16.00 -3.98
N ARG A 299 7.02 -16.51 -5.21
CA ARG A 299 8.23 -16.41 -6.06
C ARG A 299 8.38 -15.00 -6.62
N GLN A 300 9.63 -14.57 -6.78
CA GLN A 300 9.99 -13.30 -7.40
C GLN A 300 10.34 -13.48 -8.87
N TYR A 301 9.90 -12.53 -9.69
CA TYR A 301 10.17 -12.46 -11.13
C TYR A 301 10.67 -11.06 -11.47
N LEU A 302 11.93 -10.95 -11.89
CA LEU A 302 12.50 -9.73 -12.48
C LEU A 302 12.29 -9.73 -14.01
N SER A 303 12.24 -10.93 -14.58
CA SER A 303 11.98 -11.27 -15.97
C SER A 303 11.33 -12.66 -16.01
N ARG A 304 10.92 -13.13 -17.19
CA ARG A 304 10.42 -14.51 -17.41
C ARG A 304 11.47 -15.58 -17.11
#